data_AF-A0A6B0UYE8-F1
#
_entry.id   AF-A0A6B0UYE8-F1
#
_cell.length_a   1.000
_cell.length_b   1.000
_cell.length_c   1.000
_cell.angle_alpha   90.00
_cell.angle_beta   90.00
_cell.angle_gamma   90.00
#
_symmetry.space_group_name_H-M   'P 1'
#
loop_
_entity.id
_entity.type
_entity.pdbx_description
1 polymer ?
#
loop_
_entity_poly.entity_id
_entity_poly.type
_entity_poly.pdbx_seq_one_letter_code
_entity_poly.pdbx_strand_id
1 'polypeptide(L)'
;MAKSSLIILFALFTSIISDEKQLQKQEDDPAYKEYQNVEKMIKQQPTLYMRYRTYNTSKNYGCLYIRFGAKSGFTYPATTLGYKVPTKTFVETKKVTVTVKTTPYPKLTEGGATRIDPNTLIYEKVSEEYQENTQDDYYLIYADTNRCAVMRNSQTDGGFDLEIAKS
;
A
#
# COMPACT_ATOMS: atom_id res chain seq x y z
N MET A 1 9.85 11.95 -21.26
CA MET A 1 10.07 13.02 -20.27
C MET A 1 9.94 12.39 -18.88
N ALA A 2 11.04 12.31 -18.13
CA ALA A 2 11.00 11.82 -16.75
C ALA A 2 10.29 12.85 -15.87
N LYS A 3 9.10 12.52 -15.36
CA LYS A 3 8.43 13.33 -14.35
C LYS A 3 9.27 13.25 -13.06
N SER A 4 9.66 14.39 -12.51
CA SER A 4 10.39 14.45 -11.24
C SER A 4 9.54 13.84 -10.11
N SER A 5 10.13 12.99 -9.25
CA SER A 5 9.46 12.37 -8.10
C SER A 5 8.69 13.38 -7.24
N LEU A 6 9.21 14.61 -7.12
CA LEU A 6 8.57 15.68 -6.34
C LEU A 6 7.22 16.12 -6.93
N ILE A 7 7.14 16.20 -8.26
CA ILE A 7 5.91 16.59 -8.98
C ILE A 7 4.86 15.50 -8.85
N ILE A 8 5.28 14.23 -8.92
CA ILE A 8 4.41 13.07 -8.72
C ILE A 8 3.86 13.05 -7.28
N LEU A 9 4.72 13.21 -6.28
CA LEU A 9 4.33 13.29 -4.88
C LEU A 9 3.35 14.43 -4.60
N PHE A 10 3.62 15.62 -5.12
CA PHE A 10 2.73 16.77 -4.95
C PHE A 10 1.38 16.54 -5.62
N ALA A 11 1.37 15.99 -6.84
CA ALA A 11 0.14 15.63 -7.54
C ALA A 11 -0.68 14.59 -6.76
N LEU A 12 -0.03 13.54 -6.25
CA LEU A 12 -0.65 12.56 -5.35
C LEU A 12 -1.26 13.24 -4.13
N PHE A 13 -0.52 14.09 -3.42
CA PHE A 13 -1.02 14.85 -2.26
C PHE A 13 -2.23 15.72 -2.60
N THR A 14 -2.24 16.41 -3.74
CA THR A 14 -3.40 17.20 -4.16
C THR A 14 -4.59 16.33 -4.56
N SER A 15 -4.35 15.19 -5.21
CA SER A 15 -5.40 14.23 -5.58
C SER A 15 -6.01 13.57 -4.35
N ILE A 16 -5.20 13.26 -3.32
CA ILE A 16 -5.64 12.75 -2.00
C ILE A 16 -6.64 13.68 -1.34
N ILE A 17 -6.44 15.00 -1.44
CA ILE A 17 -7.29 16.00 -0.79
C ILE A 17 -8.55 16.30 -1.61
N SER A 18 -8.50 16.12 -2.94
CA SER A 18 -9.52 16.65 -3.84
C SER A 18 -10.49 15.62 -4.43
N ASP A 19 -10.05 14.42 -4.81
CA ASP A 19 -10.90 13.45 -5.51
C ASP A 19 -10.27 12.06 -5.58
N GLU A 20 -10.88 11.15 -4.83
CA GLU A 20 -10.80 9.69 -4.91
C GLU A 20 -10.55 9.12 -6.31
N LYS A 21 -11.32 9.55 -7.31
CA LYS A 21 -11.23 9.04 -8.69
C LYS A 21 -9.91 9.41 -9.37
N GLN A 22 -9.15 10.38 -8.87
CA GLN A 22 -7.86 10.75 -9.45
C GLN A 22 -6.72 9.79 -9.07
N LEU A 23 -6.78 9.18 -7.88
CA LEU A 23 -5.78 8.21 -7.45
C LEU A 23 -5.89 6.91 -8.25
N GLN A 24 -7.11 6.45 -8.51
CA GLN A 24 -7.34 5.30 -9.38
C GLN A 24 -6.86 5.56 -10.82
N LYS A 25 -7.02 6.79 -11.34
CA LYS A 25 -6.43 7.17 -12.65
C LYS A 25 -4.90 7.06 -12.67
N GLN A 26 -4.21 7.40 -11.58
CA GLN A 26 -2.76 7.27 -11.50
C GLN A 26 -2.30 5.82 -11.30
N GLU A 27 -3.06 5.04 -10.54
CA GLU A 27 -2.90 3.59 -10.50
C GLU A 27 -2.95 3.04 -11.92
N ASP A 28 -4.00 3.36 -12.68
CA ASP A 28 -4.26 2.82 -14.01
C ASP A 28 -3.44 3.45 -15.14
N ASP A 29 -2.63 4.47 -14.88
CA ASP A 29 -1.80 5.14 -15.90
C ASP A 29 -0.51 4.32 -16.16
N PRO A 30 -0.29 3.82 -17.39
CA PRO A 30 0.92 3.06 -17.75
C PRO A 30 2.23 3.82 -17.54
N ALA A 31 2.21 5.15 -17.48
CA ALA A 31 3.39 5.97 -17.19
C ALA A 31 3.93 5.75 -15.77
N TYR A 32 3.12 5.20 -14.85
CA TYR A 32 3.51 4.96 -13.46
C TYR A 32 4.03 3.55 -13.20
N LYS A 33 4.02 2.65 -14.20
CA LYS A 33 4.38 1.23 -14.04
C LYS A 33 5.71 0.99 -13.31
N GLU A 34 6.71 1.84 -13.55
CA GLU A 34 8.06 1.70 -12.96
C GLU A 34 8.10 1.98 -11.45
N TYR A 35 7.09 2.68 -10.94
CA TYR A 35 6.90 3.01 -9.53
C TYR A 35 5.93 2.05 -8.82
N GLN A 36 5.35 1.09 -9.54
CA GLN A 36 4.27 0.22 -9.05
C GLN A 36 4.74 -1.22 -8.79
N ASN A 37 6.04 -1.48 -8.73
CA ASN A 37 6.57 -2.81 -8.43
C ASN A 37 6.73 -3.02 -6.91
N VAL A 38 5.84 -3.81 -6.30
CA VAL A 38 5.85 -4.04 -4.84
C VAL A 38 7.05 -4.83 -4.37
N GLU A 39 7.59 -5.75 -5.17
CA GLU A 39 8.77 -6.50 -4.78
C GLU A 39 10.03 -5.65 -4.76
N LYS A 40 10.16 -4.76 -5.75
CA LYS A 40 11.23 -3.75 -5.79
C LYS A 40 11.13 -2.82 -4.58
N MET A 41 9.91 -2.37 -4.26
CA MET A 41 9.64 -1.57 -3.06
C MET A 41 10.06 -2.31 -1.78
N ILE A 42 9.63 -3.56 -1.58
CA ILE A 42 9.99 -4.36 -0.39
C ILE A 42 11.50 -4.56 -0.28
N LYS A 43 12.19 -4.83 -1.39
CA LYS A 43 13.64 -5.02 -1.41
C LYS A 43 14.39 -3.76 -0.97
N GLN A 44 13.88 -2.59 -1.33
CA GLN A 44 14.49 -1.29 -1.02
C GLN A 44 14.07 -0.79 0.37
N GLN A 45 12.85 -1.12 0.78
CA GLN A 45 12.21 -0.68 2.02
C GLN A 45 11.61 -1.90 2.73
N PRO A 46 12.44 -2.71 3.42
CA PRO A 46 11.99 -3.93 4.08
C PRO A 46 11.08 -3.63 5.29
N THR A 47 11.05 -2.38 5.75
CA THR A 47 10.09 -1.89 6.74
C THR A 47 9.43 -0.61 6.23
N LEU A 48 8.12 -0.53 6.38
CA LEU A 48 7.29 0.60 6.00
C LEU A 48 6.53 1.09 7.23
N TYR A 49 6.74 2.35 7.61
CA TYR A 49 6.04 3.00 8.74
C TYR A 49 4.93 3.91 8.24
N MET A 50 3.68 3.60 8.55
CA MET A 50 2.53 4.42 8.18
C MET A 50 2.62 5.80 8.84
N ARG A 51 2.70 6.85 8.01
CA ARG A 51 2.73 8.26 8.42
C ARG A 51 1.38 8.92 8.33
N TYR A 52 0.63 8.58 7.30
CA TYR A 52 -0.66 9.15 6.99
C TYR A 52 -1.58 8.03 6.55
N ARG A 53 -2.87 8.22 6.82
CA ARG A 53 -3.99 7.45 6.30
C ARG A 53 -5.22 8.36 6.24
N THR A 54 -6.11 8.07 5.31
CA THR A 54 -7.32 8.86 5.02
C THR A 54 -8.60 8.30 5.65
N TYR A 55 -8.48 7.21 6.41
CA TYR A 55 -9.57 6.49 7.07
C TYR A 55 -9.34 6.37 8.57
N ASN A 56 -10.45 6.20 9.30
CA ASN A 56 -10.42 5.91 10.72
C ASN A 56 -10.63 4.42 10.97
N THR A 57 -9.89 3.89 11.94
CA THR A 57 -10.10 2.56 12.52
C THR A 57 -10.88 2.72 13.82
N SER A 58 -11.81 1.83 14.16
CA SER A 58 -12.62 1.92 15.39
C SER A 58 -11.75 2.02 16.66
N LYS A 59 -10.57 1.39 16.67
CA LYS A 59 -9.62 1.42 17.80
C LYS A 59 -8.54 2.50 17.72
N ASN A 60 -8.54 3.32 16.67
CA ASN A 60 -7.55 4.38 16.44
C ASN A 60 -6.09 3.94 16.68
N TYR A 61 -5.70 2.80 16.10
CA TYR A 61 -4.34 2.29 16.22
C TYR A 61 -3.32 3.33 15.71
N GLY A 62 -2.28 3.56 16.50
CA GLY A 62 -1.17 4.44 16.14
C GLY A 62 0.11 3.65 15.83
N CYS A 63 1.15 4.35 15.37
CA CYS A 63 2.50 3.78 15.17
C CYS A 63 2.49 2.48 14.32
N LEU A 64 1.65 2.46 13.28
CA LEU A 64 1.47 1.31 12.40
C LEU A 64 2.71 1.11 11.52
N TYR A 65 3.21 -0.11 11.45
CA TYR A 65 4.28 -0.47 10.52
C TYR A 65 4.15 -1.91 10.03
N ILE A 66 4.74 -2.18 8.88
CA ILE A 66 4.91 -3.52 8.34
C ILE A 66 6.40 -3.77 8.09
N ARG A 67 6.92 -4.90 8.59
CA ARG A 67 8.28 -5.37 8.35
C ARG A 67 8.22 -6.71 7.64
N PHE A 68 8.58 -6.71 6.36
CA PHE A 68 8.50 -7.88 5.50
C PHE A 68 9.48 -8.97 5.92
N GLY A 69 9.00 -10.21 5.92
CA GLY A 69 9.84 -11.38 6.19
C GLY A 69 10.71 -11.78 5.00
N ALA A 70 11.31 -12.96 5.06
CA ALA A 70 11.95 -13.56 3.88
C ALA A 70 10.91 -13.96 2.84
N LYS A 71 11.24 -13.75 1.56
CA LYS A 71 10.39 -14.14 0.42
C LYS A 71 10.42 -15.67 0.24
N SER A 72 9.26 -16.26 -0.04
CA SER A 72 9.07 -17.68 -0.40
C SER A 72 8.04 -17.79 -1.52
N GLY A 73 8.50 -17.96 -2.77
CA GLY A 73 7.61 -17.90 -3.93
C GLY A 73 6.95 -16.52 -4.06
N PHE A 74 5.62 -16.47 -4.10
CA PHE A 74 4.84 -15.22 -4.15
C PHE A 74 4.44 -14.69 -2.77
N THR A 75 5.03 -15.18 -1.69
CA THR A 75 4.63 -14.80 -0.33
C THR A 75 5.79 -14.37 0.56
N TYR A 76 5.45 -13.67 1.64
CA TYR A 76 6.31 -13.26 2.74
C TYR A 76 5.67 -13.75 4.06
N PRO A 77 5.84 -15.04 4.42
CA PRO A 77 5.05 -15.72 5.46
C PRO A 77 5.33 -15.28 6.90
N ALA A 78 6.49 -14.67 7.15
CA ALA A 78 6.91 -14.21 8.48
C ALA A 78 6.91 -12.67 8.59
N THR A 79 5.98 -12.01 7.90
CA THR A 79 5.86 -10.55 7.94
C THR A 79 5.30 -10.10 9.28
N THR A 80 5.89 -9.05 9.84
CA THR A 80 5.46 -8.48 11.14
C THR A 80 4.65 -7.21 10.89
N LEU A 81 3.40 -7.18 11.34
CA LEU A 81 2.64 -5.94 11.52
C LEU A 81 2.86 -5.46 12.95
N GLY A 82 3.23 -4.20 13.13
CA GLY A 82 3.29 -3.56 14.44
C GLY A 82 2.28 -2.44 14.55
N TYR A 83 1.68 -2.28 15.72
CA TYR A 83 0.66 -1.27 15.99
C TYR A 83 0.61 -0.93 17.48
N LYS A 84 0.24 0.31 17.80
CA LYS A 84 0.02 0.77 19.17
C LYS A 84 -1.46 0.93 19.42
N VAL A 85 -1.99 0.16 20.38
CA VAL A 85 -3.34 0.37 20.92
C VAL A 85 -3.30 1.60 21.82
N PRO A 86 -4.22 2.58 21.70
CA PRO A 86 -4.18 3.81 22.50
C PRO A 86 -4.10 3.60 24.01
N THR A 87 -4.73 2.54 24.52
CA THR A 87 -4.78 2.20 25.94
C THR A 87 -3.53 1.47 26.45
N LYS A 88 -2.58 1.12 25.57
CA LYS A 88 -1.35 0.39 25.92
C LYS A 88 -0.12 1.27 25.78
N THR A 89 0.83 1.07 26.70
CA THR A 89 2.10 1.81 26.74
C THR A 89 3.14 1.25 25.78
N PHE A 90 2.96 0.02 25.29
CA PHE A 90 3.87 -0.67 24.38
C PHE A 90 3.25 -0.92 23.01
N VAL A 91 4.11 -1.15 22.02
CA VAL A 91 3.72 -1.55 20.66
C VAL A 91 3.44 -3.05 20.65
N GLU A 92 2.31 -3.44 20.07
CA GLU A 92 1.98 -4.83 19.79
C GLU A 92 2.48 -5.24 18.41
N THR A 93 2.65 -6.55 18.23
CA THR A 93 3.02 -7.12 16.93
C THR A 93 2.18 -8.34 16.61
N LYS A 94 1.80 -8.48 15.33
CA LYS A 94 1.14 -9.65 14.76
C LYS A 94 1.97 -10.18 13.61
N LYS A 95 2.13 -11.51 13.52
CA LYS A 95 2.71 -12.15 12.33
C LYS A 95 1.62 -12.42 11.30
N VAL A 96 1.89 -12.07 10.05
CA VAL A 96 0.99 -12.31 8.91
C VAL A 96 1.79 -12.86 7.73
N THR A 97 1.07 -13.53 6.83
CA THR A 97 1.58 -13.81 5.48
C THR A 97 1.13 -12.71 4.55
N VAL A 98 2.09 -12.07 3.87
CA VAL A 98 1.78 -11.15 2.76
C VAL A 98 1.96 -11.90 1.45
N THR A 99 0.96 -11.87 0.58
CA THR A 99 1.05 -12.38 -0.79
C THR A 99 1.21 -11.22 -1.75
N VAL A 100 2.05 -11.38 -2.78
CA VAL A 100 2.14 -10.41 -3.88
C VAL A 100 1.40 -10.94 -5.11
N LYS A 101 0.68 -10.07 -5.83
CA LYS A 101 0.09 -10.41 -7.13
C LYS A 101 0.24 -9.29 -8.14
N THR A 102 0.09 -9.67 -9.41
CA THR A 102 -0.03 -8.73 -10.52
C THR A 102 -1.52 -8.50 -10.81
N THR A 103 -1.99 -7.28 -10.60
CA THR A 103 -3.34 -6.86 -10.98
C THR A 103 -3.27 -6.13 -12.32
N PRO A 104 -3.94 -6.61 -13.38
CA PRO A 104 -3.89 -5.99 -14.70
C PRO A 104 -4.57 -4.61 -14.72
N TYR A 105 -4.28 -3.82 -15.75
CA TYR A 105 -5.05 -2.59 -16.01
C TYR A 105 -6.51 -2.93 -16.34
N PRO A 106 -7.49 -2.10 -15.93
CA PRO A 106 -8.85 -2.21 -16.44
C PRO A 106 -8.86 -2.05 -17.96
N LYS A 107 -9.75 -2.78 -18.65
CA LYS A 107 -9.78 -3.06 -20.11
C LYS A 107 -9.83 -1.85 -21.09
N LEU A 108 -9.53 -0.62 -20.67
CA LEU A 108 -9.79 0.62 -21.42
C LEU A 108 -8.56 1.38 -21.94
N THR A 109 -7.32 0.92 -21.71
CA THR A 109 -6.17 1.58 -22.34
C THR A 109 -6.06 1.17 -23.80
N GLU A 110 -6.53 2.03 -24.72
CA GLU A 110 -6.19 1.96 -26.15
C GLU A 110 -4.66 1.84 -26.28
N GLY A 111 -4.16 0.67 -26.68
CA GLY A 111 -2.71 0.41 -26.85
C GLY A 111 -2.11 -0.80 -26.11
N GLY A 112 -2.87 -1.58 -25.34
CA GLY A 112 -2.41 -2.92 -24.91
C GLY A 112 -1.31 -2.95 -23.84
N ALA A 113 -1.18 -1.91 -23.02
CA ALA A 113 -0.25 -1.92 -21.89
C ALA A 113 -0.57 -3.10 -20.95
N THR A 114 0.45 -3.90 -20.63
CA THR A 114 0.32 -5.08 -19.76
C THR A 114 1.21 -4.89 -18.53
N ARG A 115 0.65 -5.17 -17.34
CA ARG A 115 1.44 -5.28 -16.11
C ARG A 115 2.01 -6.70 -16.00
N ILE A 116 3.32 -6.79 -15.77
CA ILE A 116 4.04 -8.05 -15.60
C ILE A 116 4.54 -8.15 -14.16
N ASP A 117 5.08 -7.04 -13.66
CA ASP A 117 5.54 -6.92 -12.29
C ASP A 117 4.36 -6.93 -11.29
N PRO A 118 4.54 -7.58 -10.12
CA PRO A 118 3.55 -7.54 -9.06
C PRO A 118 3.41 -6.11 -8.53
N ASN A 119 2.16 -5.69 -8.32
CA ASN A 119 1.81 -4.34 -7.92
C ASN A 119 0.78 -4.27 -6.78
N THR A 120 0.42 -5.43 -6.23
CA THR A 120 -0.59 -5.53 -5.17
C THR A 120 -0.07 -6.41 -4.04
N LEU A 121 -0.24 -5.94 -2.81
CA LEU A 121 -0.05 -6.73 -1.60
C LEU A 121 -1.39 -7.26 -1.11
N ILE A 122 -1.42 -8.48 -0.60
CA ILE A 122 -2.60 -9.09 0.00
C ILE A 122 -2.21 -9.56 1.39
N TYR A 123 -2.86 -9.03 2.41
CA TYR A 123 -2.64 -9.48 3.79
C TYR A 123 -3.83 -9.17 4.67
N GLU A 124 -3.86 -9.84 5.82
CA GLU A 124 -4.86 -9.62 6.86
C GLU A 124 -4.57 -8.31 7.62
N LYS A 125 -5.57 -7.43 7.73
CA LYS A 125 -5.44 -6.19 8.52
C LYS A 125 -5.26 -6.47 10.02
N VAL A 126 -4.82 -5.45 10.75
CA VAL A 126 -4.86 -5.47 12.22
C VAL A 126 -6.32 -5.45 12.65
N SER A 127 -6.82 -6.61 13.11
CA SER A 127 -8.24 -6.87 13.39
C SER A 127 -8.88 -5.86 14.36
N GLU A 128 -10.12 -5.49 14.06
CA GLU A 128 -11.07 -4.86 14.96
C GLU A 128 -12.11 -5.93 15.32
N GLU A 129 -11.98 -6.56 16.49
CA GLU A 129 -12.90 -7.43 17.29
C GLU A 129 -13.92 -8.40 16.64
N TYR A 130 -14.31 -8.25 15.36
CA TYR A 130 -15.40 -8.99 14.72
C TYR A 130 -15.14 -9.40 13.26
N GLN A 131 -13.94 -9.14 12.71
CA GLN A 131 -13.54 -9.62 11.38
C GLN A 131 -12.20 -10.35 11.45
N GLU A 132 -12.18 -11.53 12.07
CA GLU A 132 -11.04 -12.45 11.95
C GLU A 132 -11.05 -13.04 10.54
N ASN A 133 -9.93 -12.87 9.81
CA ASN A 133 -9.58 -13.53 8.55
C ASN A 133 -9.99 -12.88 7.21
N THR A 134 -10.48 -11.64 7.16
CA THR A 134 -10.58 -10.94 5.85
C THR A 134 -9.20 -10.47 5.40
N GLN A 135 -8.79 -10.93 4.22
CA GLN A 135 -7.63 -10.41 3.51
C GLN A 135 -8.04 -9.22 2.64
N ASP A 136 -7.23 -8.18 2.68
CA ASP A 136 -7.45 -6.96 1.91
C ASP A 136 -6.38 -6.83 0.81
N ASP A 137 -6.79 -6.28 -0.34
CA ASP A 137 -5.90 -5.96 -1.43
C ASP A 137 -5.40 -4.51 -1.27
N TYR A 138 -4.09 -4.34 -1.23
CA TYR A 138 -3.40 -3.05 -1.17
C TYR A 138 -2.67 -2.81 -2.48
N TYR A 139 -3.22 -1.96 -3.33
CA TYR A 139 -2.65 -1.60 -4.63
C TYR A 139 -1.57 -0.54 -4.46
N LEU A 140 -0.38 -0.78 -5.00
CA LEU A 140 0.68 0.22 -5.01
C LEU A 140 0.41 1.24 -6.12
N ILE A 141 0.16 2.49 -5.74
CA ILE A 141 0.00 3.60 -6.68
C ILE A 141 1.38 4.14 -7.07
N TYR A 142 2.27 4.30 -6.08
CA TYR A 142 3.58 4.88 -6.26
C TYR A 142 4.55 4.46 -5.16
N ALA A 143 5.77 4.10 -5.53
CA ALA A 143 6.91 3.97 -4.63
C ALA A 143 8.10 4.77 -5.18
N ASP A 144 8.62 5.68 -4.37
CA ASP A 144 9.96 6.23 -4.55
C ASP A 144 10.93 5.35 -3.77
N THR A 145 11.98 4.92 -4.47
CA THR A 145 12.98 3.93 -4.06
C THR A 145 13.47 4.09 -2.61
N ASN A 146 13.57 5.31 -2.07
CA ASN A 146 14.12 5.53 -0.72
C ASN A 146 13.30 6.49 0.15
N ARG A 147 12.05 6.80 -0.20
CA ARG A 147 11.32 7.89 0.47
C ARG A 147 9.95 7.50 0.96
N CYS A 148 9.14 6.96 0.06
CA CYS A 148 7.74 6.75 0.33
C CYS A 148 7.16 5.64 -0.54
N ALA A 149 6.26 4.86 0.03
CA ALA A 149 5.24 4.13 -0.70
C ALA A 149 3.88 4.81 -0.51
N VAL A 150 3.01 4.68 -1.51
CA VAL A 150 1.64 5.17 -1.52
C VAL A 150 0.76 4.03 -2.00
N MET A 151 -0.08 3.52 -1.11
CA MET A 151 -0.94 2.35 -1.38
C MET A 151 -2.42 2.71 -1.26
N ARG A 152 -3.29 1.89 -1.86
CA ARG A 152 -4.75 2.01 -1.75
C ARG A 152 -5.37 0.68 -1.32
N ASN A 153 -6.19 0.69 -0.28
CA ASN A 153 -7.04 -0.45 0.11
C ASN A 153 -8.27 -0.59 -0.82
N SER A 154 -8.73 -1.81 -1.05
CA SER A 154 -9.81 -2.15 -1.98
C SER A 154 -11.22 -2.10 -1.39
N GLN A 155 -11.39 -2.16 -0.06
CA GLN A 155 -12.69 -2.47 0.57
C GLN A 155 -13.51 -1.28 1.09
N THR A 156 -13.04 -0.04 1.01
CA THR A 156 -13.77 1.11 1.58
C THR A 156 -14.58 1.86 0.52
N ASP A 157 -15.90 1.65 0.52
CA ASP A 157 -16.87 2.54 -0.12
C ASP A 157 -16.77 3.94 0.51
N GLY A 158 -16.17 4.88 -0.21
CA GLY A 158 -16.18 6.32 0.13
C GLY A 158 -15.06 6.79 1.07
N GLY A 159 -13.95 6.08 1.14
CA GLY A 159 -12.75 6.58 1.81
C GLY A 159 -11.51 5.87 1.32
N PHE A 160 -10.58 6.61 0.72
CA PHE A 160 -9.29 6.04 0.34
C PHE A 160 -8.56 5.64 1.62
N ASP A 161 -7.76 4.59 1.55
CA ASP A 161 -6.83 4.23 2.62
C ASP A 161 -5.43 4.41 2.07
N LEU A 162 -4.91 5.63 2.21
CA LEU A 162 -3.62 5.98 1.66
C LEU A 162 -2.53 5.86 2.70
N GLU A 163 -1.72 4.81 2.62
CA GLU A 163 -0.57 4.66 3.50
C GLU A 163 0.66 5.33 2.88
N ILE A 164 1.11 6.45 3.47
CA ILE A 164 2.45 7.00 3.18
C ILE A 164 3.43 6.34 4.13
N ALA A 165 4.31 5.50 3.61
CA ALA A 165 5.29 4.82 4.44
C ALA A 165 6.72 5.25 4.14
N LYS A 166 7.46 5.70 5.17
CA LYS A 166 8.89 6.01 5.06
C LYS A 166 9.70 4.85 5.65
N SER A 167 10.84 4.52 5.03
CA SER A 167 11.87 3.61 5.58
C SER A 167 12.53 4.16 6.83
#